data_AF-A0A0B1TGY9-F1
#
_entry.id   AF-A0A0B1TGY9-F1
#
_cell.length_a   1.000
_cell.length_b   1.000
_cell.length_c   1.000
_cell.angle_alpha   90.00
_cell.angle_beta   90.00
_cell.angle_gamma   90.00
#
_symmetry.space_group_name_H-M   'P 1'
#
loop_
_entity.id
_entity.type
_entity.pdbx_description
1 polymer ?
#
loop_
_entity_poly.entity_id
_entity_poly.type
_entity_poly.pdbx_seq_one_letter_code
_entity_poly.pdbx_strand_id
1 'polypeptide(L)'
;MELLILIYACKTSMSKTITVIMPYLPYSKQCRMLRRSSIPMKLIAEMICRAGASRLVSLDLYKKEIQGFFSIPVDNLRASPFLLQYIKEYVGFLVYTCTKIFYKVEPGQIPDYKNAIIVAKSPGVMNKATSYADRLRLGVAVIHGEQKDSEESGLEDGRQSPPPNYATFELFPCKF
;
A
#
# COMPACT_ATOMS: atom_id res chain seq x y z
N MET A 1 -17.82 -2.52 4.97
CA MET A 1 -19.17 -2.80 4.45
C MET A 1 -19.90 -1.53 4.05
N GLU A 2 -19.87 -0.48 4.86
CA GLU A 2 -20.50 0.82 4.55
C GLU A 2 -20.25 1.35 3.12
N LEU A 3 -18.99 1.35 2.67
CA LEU A 3 -18.65 1.79 1.30
C LEU A 3 -19.42 1.03 0.22
N LEU A 4 -19.58 -0.29 0.37
CA LEU A 4 -20.31 -1.12 -0.60
C LEU A 4 -21.80 -0.79 -0.62
N ILE A 5 -22.38 -0.50 0.56
CA ILE A 5 -23.79 -0.10 0.70
C ILE A 5 -24.02 1.23 -0.01
N LEU A 6 -23.11 2.20 0.16
CA LEU A 6 -23.19 3.49 -0.54
C LEU A 6 -23.07 3.35 -2.06
N ILE A 7 -22.11 2.55 -2.53
CA ILE A 7 -21.96 2.27 -3.97
C ILE A 7 -23.25 1.63 -4.52
N TYR A 8 -23.80 0.64 -3.81
CA TYR A 8 -25.02 -0.04 -4.21
C TYR A 8 -26.23 0.92 -4.23
N ALA A 9 -26.37 1.78 -3.23
CA ALA A 9 -27.40 2.82 -3.19
C ALA A 9 -27.27 3.83 -4.35
N CYS A 10 -26.04 4.27 -4.66
CA CYS A 10 -25.76 5.12 -5.82
C CYS A 10 -26.05 4.41 -7.15
N LYS A 11 -25.85 3.09 -7.22
CA LYS A 11 -26.14 2.29 -8.40
C LYS A 11 -27.65 2.13 -8.62
N THR A 12 -28.41 1.87 -7.55
CA THR A 12 -29.87 1.77 -7.56
C THR A 12 -30.55 3.10 -7.87
N SER A 13 -29.96 4.22 -7.43
CA SER A 13 -30.40 5.57 -7.81
C SER A 13 -29.97 6.01 -9.23
N MET A 14 -29.53 5.06 -10.08
CA MET A 14 -29.19 5.27 -11.49
C MET A 14 -28.09 6.31 -11.74
N SER A 15 -27.11 6.42 -10.85
CA SER A 15 -25.95 7.29 -11.10
C SER A 15 -25.20 6.86 -12.38
N LYS A 16 -24.87 7.84 -13.24
CA LYS A 16 -24.17 7.62 -14.52
C LYS A 16 -22.77 7.04 -14.32
N THR A 17 -22.06 7.52 -13.30
CA THR A 17 -20.68 7.12 -13.01
C THR A 17 -20.43 7.16 -11.51
N ILE A 18 -19.87 6.09 -10.96
CA ILE A 18 -19.53 5.98 -9.54
C ILE A 18 -18.01 5.87 -9.42
N THR A 19 -17.38 6.94 -8.93
CA THR A 19 -15.93 6.93 -8.67
C THR A 19 -15.70 6.71 -7.19
N VAL A 20 -14.99 5.63 -6.87
CA VAL A 20 -14.62 5.29 -5.50
C VAL A 20 -13.26 5.90 -5.20
N ILE A 21 -13.19 6.73 -4.15
CA ILE A 21 -11.92 7.33 -3.71
C ILE A 21 -11.52 6.61 -2.41
N MET A 22 -10.45 5.83 -2.47
CA MET A 22 -9.90 5.10 -1.33
C MET A 22 -8.41 5.40 -1.18
N PRO A 23 -8.06 6.42 -0.36
CA PRO A 23 -6.66 6.76 -0.08
C PRO A 23 -5.86 5.55 0.39
N TYR A 24 -6.43 4.75 1.29
CA TYR A 24 -5.82 3.54 1.79
C TYR A 24 -6.71 2.34 1.46
N LEU A 25 -6.17 1.39 0.68
CA LEU A 25 -6.91 0.19 0.32
C LEU A 25 -6.95 -0.82 1.49
N PRO A 26 -8.15 -1.30 1.87
CA PRO A 26 -8.27 -2.30 2.92
C PRO A 26 -7.63 -3.60 2.44
N TYR A 27 -6.98 -4.34 3.36
CA TYR A 27 -6.31 -5.61 3.07
C TYR A 27 -5.17 -5.55 2.03
N SER A 28 -4.62 -4.36 1.72
CA SER A 28 -3.50 -4.19 0.78
C SER A 28 -2.28 -5.08 1.05
N LYS A 29 -2.02 -5.41 2.32
CA LYS A 29 -0.90 -6.29 2.71
C LYS A 29 -1.15 -7.76 2.31
N GLN A 30 -2.40 -8.18 2.24
CA GLN A 30 -2.84 -9.54 1.94
C GLN A 30 -3.22 -9.68 0.45
N CYS A 31 -2.32 -9.22 -0.41
CA CYS A 31 -2.49 -9.23 -1.87
C CYS A 31 -1.84 -10.43 -2.57
N ARG A 32 -1.07 -11.25 -1.85
CA ARG A 32 -0.45 -12.46 -2.39
C ARG A 32 -0.91 -13.68 -1.63
N MET A 33 -0.95 -14.80 -2.32
CA MET A 33 -1.17 -16.10 -1.70
C MET A 33 0.08 -16.47 -0.91
N LEU A 34 -0.05 -16.55 0.42
CA LEU A 34 0.97 -17.07 1.33
C LEU A 34 0.59 -18.52 1.65
N ARG A 35 1.31 -19.51 1.10
CA ARG A 35 0.96 -20.93 1.24
C ARG A 35 -0.50 -21.17 0.80
N ARG A 36 -1.28 -21.97 1.53
CA ARG A 36 -2.73 -22.16 1.31
C ARG A 36 -3.58 -21.09 2.02
N SER A 37 -3.35 -19.82 1.73
CA SER A 37 -4.21 -18.73 2.21
C SER A 37 -5.04 -18.15 1.07
N SER A 38 -6.17 -17.53 1.42
CA SER A 38 -6.97 -16.77 0.47
C SER A 38 -6.27 -15.45 0.12
N ILE A 39 -6.67 -14.84 -1.00
CA ILE A 39 -6.25 -13.50 -1.40
C ILE A 39 -7.42 -12.54 -1.13
N PRO A 40 -7.58 -12.03 0.12
CA PRO A 40 -8.74 -11.22 0.47
C PRO A 40 -8.78 -9.89 -0.27
N MET A 41 -7.63 -9.33 -0.65
CA MET A 41 -7.59 -8.13 -1.49
C MET A 41 -8.31 -8.33 -2.83
N LYS A 42 -8.16 -9.52 -3.45
CA LYS A 42 -8.83 -9.85 -4.71
C LYS A 42 -10.35 -9.96 -4.52
N LEU A 43 -10.78 -10.62 -3.45
CA LEU A 43 -12.20 -10.69 -3.08
C LEU A 43 -12.82 -9.29 -2.93
N ILE A 44 -12.14 -8.40 -2.21
CA ILE A 44 -12.65 -7.03 -1.99
C ILE A 44 -12.70 -6.25 -3.30
N ALA A 45 -11.68 -6.39 -4.16
CA ALA A 45 -11.68 -5.77 -5.48
C ALA A 45 -12.89 -6.21 -6.31
N GLU A 46 -13.17 -7.52 -6.34
CA GLU A 46 -14.35 -8.07 -7.02
C GLU A 46 -15.66 -7.58 -6.39
N MET A 47 -15.77 -7.51 -5.06
CA MET A 47 -16.97 -6.98 -4.39
C MET A 47 -17.24 -5.52 -4.75
N ILE A 48 -16.20 -4.68 -4.83
CA ILE A 48 -16.33 -3.28 -5.23
C ILE A 48 -16.77 -3.16 -6.69
N CYS A 49 -16.18 -3.96 -7.58
CA CYS A 49 -16.58 -3.99 -8.99
C CYS A 49 -18.03 -4.47 -9.15
N ARG A 50 -18.42 -5.53 -8.43
CA ARG A 50 -19.78 -6.09 -8.43
C ARG A 50 -20.82 -5.18 -7.79
N ALA A 51 -20.44 -4.36 -6.80
CA ALA A 51 -21.33 -3.36 -6.22
C ALA A 51 -21.71 -2.25 -7.21
N GLY A 52 -20.94 -2.06 -8.28
CA GLY A 52 -21.24 -1.10 -9.36
C GLY A 52 -20.30 0.09 -9.45
N ALA A 53 -19.12 0.04 -8.81
CA ALA A 53 -18.09 1.06 -8.98
C ALA A 53 -17.62 1.13 -10.45
N SER A 54 -17.44 2.34 -10.97
CA SER A 54 -17.02 2.59 -12.37
C SER A 54 -15.53 2.89 -12.49
N ARG A 55 -14.94 3.56 -11.48
CA ARG A 55 -13.53 3.93 -11.42
C ARG A 55 -13.07 3.93 -9.97
N LEU A 56 -11.80 3.62 -9.74
CA LEU A 56 -11.19 3.65 -8.42
C LEU A 56 -9.99 4.60 -8.40
N VAL A 57 -9.89 5.44 -7.38
CA VAL A 57 -8.72 6.29 -7.13
C VAL A 57 -8.11 5.87 -5.79
N SER A 58 -6.81 5.62 -5.77
CA SER A 58 -6.04 5.26 -4.57
C SER A 58 -4.74 6.05 -4.46
N LEU A 59 -4.16 6.07 -3.27
CA LEU A 59 -2.90 6.74 -2.97
C LEU A 59 -1.87 5.70 -2.51
N ASP A 60 -0.77 5.60 -3.24
CA ASP A 60 0.38 4.72 -2.95
C ASP A 60 0.00 3.29 -2.54
N LEU A 61 -0.42 2.51 -3.53
CA LEU A 61 -0.61 1.07 -3.36
C LEU A 61 0.60 0.37 -2.74
N TYR A 62 0.33 -0.58 -1.83
CA TYR A 62 1.37 -1.38 -1.17
C TYR A 62 2.26 -2.08 -2.21
N LYS A 63 1.60 -2.73 -3.16
CA LYS A 63 2.15 -3.40 -4.34
C LYS A 63 1.44 -2.87 -5.57
N LYS A 64 2.18 -2.59 -6.66
CA LYS A 64 1.59 -2.01 -7.88
C LYS A 64 0.70 -3.00 -8.62
N GLU A 65 0.96 -4.29 -8.42
CA GLU A 65 0.25 -5.43 -8.98
C GLU A 65 -1.21 -5.47 -8.54
N ILE A 66 -1.57 -4.84 -7.41
CA ILE A 66 -2.95 -4.75 -6.90
C ILE A 66 -3.88 -4.11 -7.94
N GLN A 67 -3.36 -3.25 -8.83
CA GLN A 67 -4.15 -2.68 -9.93
C GLN A 67 -4.78 -3.75 -10.83
N GLY A 68 -4.08 -4.87 -11.03
CA GLY A 68 -4.57 -5.98 -11.86
C GLY A 68 -5.70 -6.80 -11.22
N PHE A 69 -6.06 -6.54 -9.96
CA PHE A 69 -7.20 -7.23 -9.31
C PHE A 69 -8.54 -6.58 -9.63
N PHE A 70 -8.54 -5.33 -10.08
CA PHE A 70 -9.75 -4.61 -10.43
C PHE A 70 -10.01 -4.75 -11.92
N SER A 71 -11.25 -5.07 -12.29
CA SER A 71 -11.70 -5.04 -13.70
C SER A 71 -12.00 -3.62 -14.20
N ILE A 72 -12.06 -2.66 -13.27
CA ILE A 72 -12.29 -1.23 -13.52
C ILE A 72 -10.96 -0.46 -13.56
N PRO A 73 -10.89 0.71 -14.23
CA PRO A 73 -9.70 1.55 -14.21
C PRO A 73 -9.37 2.01 -12.78
N VAL A 74 -8.11 1.79 -12.38
CA VAL A 74 -7.57 2.20 -11.07
C VAL A 74 -6.50 3.27 -11.27
N ASP A 75 -6.77 4.46 -10.77
CA ASP A 75 -5.81 5.56 -10.71
C ASP A 75 -5.03 5.45 -9.40
N ASN A 76 -3.74 5.10 -9.48
CA ASN A 76 -2.85 5.08 -8.31
C ASN A 76 -2.01 6.35 -8.30
N LEU A 77 -2.44 7.31 -7.48
CA LEU A 77 -1.73 8.55 -7.23
C LEU A 77 -0.51 8.28 -6.35
N ARG A 78 0.61 8.94 -6.65
CA ARG A 78 1.87 8.75 -5.93
C ARG A 78 2.09 9.93 -4.98
N ALA A 79 2.30 9.68 -3.69
CA ALA A 79 2.59 10.74 -2.70
C ALA A 79 4.08 11.12 -2.64
N SER A 80 4.94 10.43 -3.41
CA SER A 80 6.38 10.70 -3.43
C SER A 80 6.79 12.16 -3.73
N PRO A 81 6.19 12.91 -4.69
CA PRO A 81 6.57 14.31 -4.91
C PRO A 81 6.24 15.20 -3.70
N PHE A 82 5.11 14.95 -3.03
CA PHE A 82 4.73 15.69 -1.82
C PHE A 82 5.71 15.43 -0.69
N LEU A 83 6.10 14.17 -0.48
CA LEU A 83 7.09 13.82 0.54
C LEU A 83 8.48 14.42 0.26
N LEU A 84 8.88 14.49 -1.02
CA LEU A 84 10.15 15.11 -1.43
C LEU A 84 10.17 16.62 -1.18
N GLN A 85 9.05 17.30 -1.48
CA GLN A 85 8.90 18.72 -1.15
C GLN A 85 8.97 18.91 0.36
N TYR A 86 8.25 18.09 1.12
CA TYR A 86 8.29 18.13 2.58
C TYR A 86 9.71 17.93 3.12
N ILE A 87 10.51 17.02 2.55
CA ILE A 87 11.90 16.82 2.97
C ILE A 87 12.76 18.06 2.69
N LYS A 88 12.62 18.66 1.50
CA LYS A 88 13.38 19.87 1.13
C LYS A 88 13.04 21.07 2.00
N GLU A 89 11.79 21.17 2.44
CA GLU A 89 11.27 22.31 3.20
C GLU A 89 11.40 22.11 4.72
N TYR A 90 11.21 20.89 5.22
CA TYR A 90 11.02 20.58 6.64
C TYR A 90 11.97 19.56 7.27
N VAL A 91 12.80 18.79 6.54
CA VAL A 91 13.75 17.85 7.21
C VAL A 91 14.84 18.58 7.99
N GLY A 92 14.98 19.88 7.78
CA GLY A 92 15.69 20.71 8.72
C GLY A 92 15.07 20.76 10.14
N PHE A 93 13.76 20.65 10.28
CA PHE A 93 13.03 20.90 11.53
C PHE A 93 12.92 19.66 12.45
N LEU A 94 13.41 18.49 12.02
CA LEU A 94 13.20 17.20 12.69
C LEU A 94 14.46 16.63 13.36
N VAL A 95 15.32 17.48 13.94
CA VAL A 95 16.22 17.02 15.01
C VAL A 95 15.43 16.97 16.31
N TYR A 96 14.69 15.88 16.52
CA TYR A 96 14.19 15.53 17.85
C TYR A 96 15.34 14.90 18.62
N THR A 97 16.07 15.70 19.39
CA THR A 97 16.72 15.16 20.58
C THR A 97 15.63 14.69 21.53
N CYS A 98 15.77 13.46 22.01
CA CYS A 98 14.91 12.81 23.00
C CYS A 98 15.06 13.48 24.38
N THR A 99 14.78 14.78 24.50
CA THR A 99 14.59 15.49 25.76
C THR A 99 14.08 16.90 25.45
N LYS A 100 12.84 17.16 25.85
CA LYS A 100 12.16 18.48 25.95
C LYS A 100 11.62 19.17 24.67
N ILE A 101 10.29 19.36 24.74
CA ILE A 101 9.54 20.62 24.61
C ILE A 101 9.39 21.21 23.20
N PHE A 102 8.11 21.48 22.89
CA PHE A 102 7.61 22.45 21.92
C PHE A 102 8.48 23.73 21.88
N TYR A 103 9.41 23.82 20.93
CA TYR A 103 10.07 25.10 20.62
C TYR A 103 9.67 25.54 19.22
N LYS A 104 9.04 26.72 19.19
CA LYS A 104 8.95 27.60 18.03
C LYS A 104 10.38 28.01 17.67
N VAL A 105 10.90 27.52 16.55
CA VAL A 105 12.25 27.85 16.08
C VAL A 105 12.13 28.93 15.02
N GLU A 106 12.77 30.08 15.27
CA GLU A 106 12.90 31.22 14.36
C GLU A 106 13.58 30.82 13.04
N PRO A 107 13.26 31.48 11.91
CA PRO A 107 13.77 31.12 10.58
C PRO A 107 15.23 31.54 10.44
N GLY A 108 16.15 30.66 10.83
CA GLY A 108 17.58 30.93 10.76
C GLY A 108 18.40 29.64 10.75
N GLN A 109 18.78 29.22 9.54
CA GLN A 109 19.88 28.31 9.26
C GLN A 109 19.72 26.88 9.81
N ILE A 110 19.03 26.06 9.03
CA ILE A 110 18.72 24.68 9.36
C ILE A 110 19.59 23.75 8.48
N PRO A 111 20.22 22.68 9.02
CA PRO A 111 21.35 22.00 8.36
C PRO A 111 20.94 21.32 7.05
N ASP A 112 21.85 21.39 6.07
CA ASP A 112 21.69 20.89 4.72
C ASP A 112 21.15 19.45 4.70
N TYR A 113 19.96 19.24 4.13
CA TYR A 113 19.42 17.90 3.82
C TYR A 113 20.41 17.07 2.97
N LYS A 114 21.39 17.73 2.34
CA LYS A 114 22.50 17.14 1.57
C LYS A 114 23.38 16.20 2.40
N ASN A 115 23.43 16.38 3.72
CA ASN A 115 24.19 15.51 4.62
C ASN A 115 23.35 14.35 5.18
N ALA A 116 22.05 14.25 4.83
CA ALA A 116 21.18 13.19 5.29
C ALA A 116 21.36 11.89 4.48
N ILE A 117 21.01 10.77 5.10
CA ILE A 117 21.01 9.43 4.48
C ILE A 117 19.60 8.87 4.58
N ILE A 118 19.08 8.32 3.49
CA ILE A 118 17.78 7.65 3.50
C ILE A 118 17.97 6.23 3.99
N VAL A 119 17.28 5.86 5.05
CA VAL A 119 17.40 4.52 5.64
C VAL A 119 16.19 3.66 5.30
N ALA A 120 16.43 2.50 4.70
CA ALA A 120 15.44 1.44 4.52
C ALA A 120 15.40 0.55 5.75
N LYS A 121 14.24 0.44 6.40
CA LYS A 121 14.02 -0.43 7.57
C LYS A 121 14.20 -1.92 7.26
N SER A 122 13.97 -2.32 6.01
CA SER A 122 14.10 -3.70 5.55
C SER A 122 14.46 -3.74 4.06
N PRO A 123 15.08 -4.84 3.58
CA PRO A 123 15.42 -4.99 2.17
C PRO A 123 14.20 -4.89 1.24
N GLY A 124 13.02 -5.32 1.68
CA GLY A 124 11.79 -5.23 0.90
C GLY A 124 11.35 -3.78 0.59
N VAL A 125 11.78 -2.80 1.38
CA VAL A 125 11.46 -1.37 1.18
C VAL A 125 12.58 -0.64 0.41
N MET A 126 13.71 -1.31 0.16
CA MET A 126 14.91 -0.72 -0.47
C MET A 126 14.59 -0.02 -1.80
N ASN A 127 13.81 -0.66 -2.69
CA ASN A 127 13.45 -0.07 -3.99
C ASN A 127 12.73 1.28 -3.86
N LYS A 128 11.90 1.46 -2.80
CA LYS A 128 11.25 2.74 -2.52
C LYS A 128 12.27 3.75 -1.99
N ALA A 129 13.11 3.34 -1.04
CA ALA A 129 14.15 4.18 -0.44
C ALA A 129 15.16 4.70 -1.47
N THR A 130 15.67 3.82 -2.34
CA THR A 130 16.58 4.19 -3.44
C THR A 130 15.92 5.19 -4.39
N SER A 131 14.65 4.97 -4.76
CA SER A 131 13.91 5.93 -5.59
C SER A 131 13.76 7.32 -4.94
N TYR A 132 13.75 7.42 -3.61
CA TYR A 132 13.79 8.71 -2.92
C TYR A 132 15.21 9.29 -2.88
N ALA A 133 16.21 8.44 -2.67
CA ALA A 133 17.62 8.81 -2.56
C ALA A 133 18.14 9.41 -3.87
N ASP A 134 17.82 8.79 -5.01
CA ASP A 134 18.18 9.27 -6.34
C ASP A 134 17.59 10.66 -6.62
N ARG A 135 16.33 10.88 -6.19
CA ARG A 135 15.63 12.16 -6.40
C ARG A 135 16.14 13.28 -5.50
N LEU A 136 16.66 12.94 -4.32
CA LEU A 136 17.26 13.91 -3.39
C LEU A 136 18.78 14.03 -3.55
N ARG A 137 19.41 13.14 -4.34
CA ARG A 137 20.86 12.98 -4.47
C ARG A 137 21.55 12.69 -3.13
N LEU A 138 20.94 11.79 -2.35
CA LEU A 138 21.45 11.37 -1.03
C LEU A 138 21.92 9.92 -1.06
N GLY A 139 22.71 9.54 -0.06
CA GLY A 139 23.05 8.13 0.17
C GLY A 139 21.83 7.34 0.66
N VAL A 140 21.83 6.03 0.40
CA VAL A 140 20.85 5.08 0.96
C VAL A 140 21.55 4.06 1.85
N ALA A 141 20.98 3.76 3.00
CA ALA A 141 21.41 2.71 3.91
C ALA A 141 20.27 1.70 4.12
N VAL A 142 20.60 0.44 4.39
CA VAL A 142 19.61 -0.61 4.69
C VAL A 142 19.94 -1.19 6.05
N ILE A 143 18.95 -1.24 6.94
CA ILE A 143 19.08 -1.96 8.21
C ILE A 143 18.72 -3.42 7.96
N HIS A 144 19.64 -4.31 8.30
CA HIS A 144 19.42 -5.75 8.27
C HIS A 144 19.28 -6.24 9.71
N GLY A 145 18.05 -6.51 10.14
CA GLY A 145 17.75 -7.30 11.32
C GLY A 145 16.97 -8.53 10.88
N GLU A 146 17.00 -9.61 11.66
CA GLU A 146 16.17 -10.79 11.40
C GLU A 146 14.70 -10.34 11.30
N GLN A 147 14.18 -10.30 10.07
CA GLN A 147 12.77 -10.07 9.86
C GLN A 147 12.05 -11.33 10.32
N LYS A 148 11.48 -11.31 11.53
CA LYS A 148 10.23 -12.03 11.75
C LYS A 148 9.20 -11.37 10.85
N ASP A 149 9.18 -11.75 9.57
CA ASP A 149 8.05 -11.43 8.74
C ASP A 149 6.82 -11.90 9.51
N SER A 150 5.81 -11.05 9.68
CA SER A 150 4.55 -11.44 10.33
C SER A 150 3.84 -12.60 9.61
N GLU A 151 4.45 -13.08 8.53
CA GLU A 151 4.11 -14.23 7.71
C GLU A 151 4.73 -15.55 8.24
N GLU A 152 5.78 -15.49 9.06
CA GLU A 152 6.43 -16.67 9.65
C GLU A 152 5.70 -17.22 10.88
N SER A 153 4.87 -16.42 11.56
CA SER A 153 4.10 -16.91 12.72
C SER A 153 3.04 -17.97 12.36
N GLY A 154 2.85 -18.27 11.08
CA GLY A 154 2.02 -19.38 10.59
C GLY A 154 2.80 -20.63 10.19
N LEU A 155 4.12 -20.74 10.49
CA LEU A 155 4.93 -21.93 10.18
C LEU A 155 4.38 -23.22 10.83
N GLU A 156 3.60 -23.11 11.89
CA GLU A 156 3.08 -24.27 12.64
C GLU A 156 1.65 -24.70 12.25
N ASP A 157 0.97 -24.01 11.31
CA ASP A 157 -0.48 -24.18 11.09
C ASP A 157 -0.87 -25.31 10.11
N GLY A 158 0.02 -26.27 9.78
CA GLY A 158 -0.31 -27.44 8.95
C GLY A 158 -0.73 -27.16 7.49
N ARG A 159 -0.75 -25.89 7.06
CA ARG A 159 -1.11 -25.41 5.71
C ARG A 159 -0.07 -25.73 4.62
N GLN A 160 0.99 -26.46 4.97
CA GLN A 160 2.05 -26.93 4.07
C GLN A 160 1.71 -28.23 3.33
N SER A 161 0.62 -28.92 3.69
CA SER A 161 0.24 -30.17 3.02
C SER A 161 0.11 -29.95 1.50
N PRO A 162 0.43 -30.94 0.65
CA PRO A 162 0.19 -30.87 -0.79
C PRO A 162 -1.32 -30.94 -1.08
N PRO A 163 -1.87 -30.13 -2.02
CA PRO A 163 -3.31 -30.10 -2.29
C PRO A 163 -3.82 -31.54 -2.50
N PRO A 164 -4.96 -31.93 -1.90
CA PRO A 164 -5.54 -33.23 -2.19
C PRO A 164 -5.75 -33.34 -3.71
N ASN A 165 -5.36 -34.47 -4.31
CA ASN A 165 -5.51 -34.74 -5.74
C ASN A 165 -7.00 -34.78 -6.12
N TYR A 166 -7.59 -33.61 -6.34
CA TYR A 166 -8.89 -33.47 -6.98
C TYR A 166 -8.64 -33.10 -8.43
N ALA A 167 -8.77 -34.09 -9.31
CA ALA A 167 -9.06 -33.81 -10.70
C ALA A 167 -10.26 -32.85 -10.76
N THR A 168 -10.10 -31.77 -11.55
CA THR A 168 -11.19 -30.88 -12.02
C THR A 168 -12.07 -30.24 -10.93
N PHE A 169 -11.56 -29.20 -10.27
CA PHE A 169 -12.44 -28.10 -9.83
C PHE A 169 -12.52 -27.11 -11.00
N GLU A 170 -13.56 -27.27 -11.83
CA GLU A 170 -13.94 -26.22 -12.77
C GLU A 170 -14.18 -24.93 -11.99
N LEU A 171 -13.32 -23.94 -12.24
CA LEU A 171 -13.62 -22.54 -11.92
C LEU A 171 -14.97 -22.23 -12.57
N PHE A 172 -15.99 -22.03 -11.72
CA PHE A 172 -17.35 -21.65 -12.11
C PHE A 172 -17.36 -20.80 -13.39
N PRO A 173 -17.98 -21.27 -14.49
CA PRO A 173 -18.22 -20.41 -15.63
C PRO A 173 -19.21 -19.34 -15.17
N CYS A 174 -18.78 -18.09 -15.12
CA CYS A 174 -19.69 -16.97 -14.99
C CYS A 174 -20.57 -16.89 -16.24
N LYS A 175 -21.69 -17.61 -16.23
CA LYS A 175 -22.88 -17.30 -17.02
C LYS A 175 -23.98 -16.95 -16.03
N PHE A 176 -24.33 -15.66 -15.97
CA PHE A 176 -25.67 -15.06 -15.93
C PHE A 176 -25.49 -13.54 -15.91
#